data_AF-A0A9D1B422-F1
#
_entry.id   AF-A0A9D1B422-F1
#
_cell.length_a   1.000
_cell.length_b   1.000
_cell.length_c   1.000
_cell.angle_alpha   90.00
_cell.angle_beta   90.00
_cell.angle_gamma   90.00
#
_symmetry.space_group_name_H-M   'P 1'
#
loop_
_entity.id
_entity.type
_entity.pdbx_description
1 polymer ?
#
loop_
_entity_poly.entity_id
_entity_poly.type
_entity_poly.pdbx_seq_one_letter_code
_entity_poly.pdbx_strand_id
1 'polypeptide(L)'
;CDLPIVILFPEVTFSQTRFLKLVREKVKQYGYCSIVVSEGVRDRSGKFLADQGLKDAFGHAQLGGVAPVIANLVRDKLGYKYHWAVADYLQRAARHIASKTDVEQAYAMGRAAVELALAGKNSVMPTIVRTGNAPYRWKVGEARLARVANVEKMMPKGFISRDGFGITKKCREYLAPLMRGEDYPPYGKDGLPKYVQLKNVAVRKKLADFKLK
;
A
#
# COMPACT_ATOMS: atom_id res chain seq x y z
N CYS A 1 4.89 -9.08 -22.15
CA CYS A 1 6.21 -8.78 -21.55
C CYS A 1 6.16 -9.08 -20.07
N ASP A 2 6.97 -10.03 -19.60
CA ASP A 2 7.20 -10.22 -18.18
C ASP A 2 8.27 -9.24 -17.70
N LEU A 3 7.98 -8.48 -16.64
CA LEU A 3 8.92 -7.59 -15.98
C LEU A 3 9.62 -8.32 -14.82
N PRO A 4 10.94 -8.17 -14.63
CA PRO A 4 11.68 -8.80 -13.53
C PRO A 4 11.44 -8.08 -12.20
N ILE A 5 10.25 -8.25 -11.62
CA ILE A 5 9.87 -7.64 -10.34
C ILE A 5 10.09 -8.64 -9.20
N VAL A 6 10.88 -8.24 -8.21
CA VAL A 6 11.06 -8.93 -6.92
C VAL A 6 10.35 -8.14 -5.84
N ILE A 7 9.48 -8.79 -5.08
CA ILE A 7 8.70 -8.16 -4.00
C ILE A 7 9.19 -8.68 -2.65
N LEU A 8 9.50 -7.78 -1.72
CA LEU A 8 9.81 -8.10 -0.33
C LEU A 8 8.59 -7.77 0.54
N PHE A 9 7.84 -8.81 0.92
CA PHE A 9 6.60 -8.71 1.71
C PHE A 9 6.88 -8.65 3.21
N PRO A 10 6.09 -7.90 4.01
CA PRO A 10 6.15 -7.97 5.48
C PRO A 10 5.84 -9.36 6.04
N GLU A 11 4.98 -10.13 5.35
CA GLU A 11 4.58 -11.49 5.75
C GLU A 11 5.65 -12.54 5.49
N VAL A 12 6.73 -12.21 4.76
CA VAL A 12 7.80 -13.14 4.39
C VAL A 12 9.10 -12.71 5.06
N THR A 13 9.64 -13.58 5.93
CA THR A 13 10.94 -13.35 6.56
C THR A 13 12.04 -13.20 5.50
N PHE A 14 12.77 -12.08 5.57
CA PHE A 14 13.82 -11.77 4.63
C PHE A 14 14.97 -12.78 4.72
N SER A 15 15.41 -13.27 3.56
CA SER A 15 16.57 -14.15 3.42
C SER A 15 17.50 -13.58 2.37
N GLN A 16 18.57 -12.92 2.83
CA GLN A 16 19.58 -12.29 1.98
C GLN A 16 20.10 -13.24 0.90
N THR A 17 20.43 -14.49 1.24
CA THR A 17 20.96 -15.47 0.29
C THR A 17 19.98 -15.77 -0.86
N ARG A 18 18.70 -15.98 -0.53
CA ARG A 18 17.66 -16.27 -1.54
C ARG A 18 17.39 -15.04 -2.40
N PHE A 19 17.31 -13.87 -1.78
CA PHE A 19 17.09 -12.60 -2.45
C PHE A 19 18.21 -12.29 -3.45
N LEU A 20 19.48 -12.33 -3.03
CA LEU A 20 20.63 -12.05 -3.90
C LEU A 20 20.75 -13.04 -5.06
N LYS A 21 20.45 -14.32 -4.81
CA LYS A 21 20.40 -15.34 -5.86
C LYS A 21 19.36 -14.98 -6.92
N LEU A 22 18.13 -14.65 -6.50
CA LEU A 22 17.05 -14.30 -7.41
C LEU A 22 17.35 -13.01 -8.19
N VAL A 23 17.88 -11.97 -7.54
CA VAL A 23 18.27 -10.72 -8.23
C VAL A 23 19.31 -11.01 -9.30
N ARG A 24 20.35 -11.81 -9.00
CA ARG A 24 21.37 -12.22 -9.98
C ARG A 24 20.76 -12.97 -11.17
N GLU A 25 19.86 -13.91 -10.91
CA GLU A 25 19.15 -14.66 -11.95
C GLU A 25 18.32 -13.74 -12.86
N LYS A 26 17.57 -12.80 -12.26
CA LYS A 26 16.77 -11.82 -13.01
C LYS A 26 17.63 -10.87 -13.84
N VAL A 27 18.70 -10.32 -13.28
CA VAL A 27 19.62 -9.46 -14.04
C VAL A 27 20.28 -10.24 -15.18
N LYS A 28 20.70 -11.48 -14.96
CA LYS A 28 21.26 -12.33 -16.03
C LYS A 28 20.26 -12.59 -17.16
N GLN A 29 18.98 -12.77 -16.84
CA GLN A 29 17.94 -13.10 -17.81
C GLN A 29 17.39 -11.86 -18.55
N TYR A 30 17.21 -10.74 -17.86
CA TYR A 30 16.48 -9.58 -18.39
C TYR A 30 17.36 -8.33 -18.57
N GLY A 31 18.63 -8.37 -18.13
CA GLY A 31 19.53 -7.22 -18.13
C GLY A 31 19.31 -6.23 -16.97
N TYR A 32 18.20 -6.37 -16.23
CA TYR A 32 17.86 -5.53 -15.06
C TYR A 32 16.95 -6.28 -14.08
N CYS A 33 16.71 -5.69 -12.92
CA CYS A 33 15.75 -6.17 -11.93
C CYS A 33 15.11 -4.98 -11.20
N SER A 34 13.78 -4.99 -11.06
CA SER A 34 13.04 -4.02 -10.25
C SER A 34 12.69 -4.66 -8.91
N ILE A 35 12.89 -3.94 -7.81
CA ILE A 35 12.62 -4.44 -6.46
C ILE A 35 11.59 -3.52 -5.81
N VAL A 36 10.50 -4.11 -5.32
CA VAL A 36 9.49 -3.43 -4.50
C VAL A 36 9.65 -3.96 -3.08
N VAL A 37 9.86 -3.06 -2.13
CA VAL A 37 10.10 -3.41 -0.73
C VAL A 37 9.12 -2.68 0.18
N SER A 38 8.44 -3.42 1.03
CA SER A 38 7.58 -2.83 2.06
C SER A 38 8.40 -2.37 3.26
N GLU A 39 8.00 -1.28 3.91
CA GLU A 39 8.66 -0.76 5.12
C GLU A 39 8.70 -1.78 6.27
N GLY A 40 7.67 -2.63 6.35
CA GLY A 40 7.51 -3.62 7.42
C GLY A 40 8.28 -4.93 7.26
N VAL A 41 9.23 -5.03 6.32
CA VAL A 41 10.01 -6.26 6.10
C VAL A 41 10.92 -6.53 7.30
N ARG A 42 10.91 -7.79 7.76
CA ARG A 42 11.67 -8.25 8.91
C ARG A 42 12.72 -9.29 8.53
N ASP A 43 13.82 -9.28 9.27
CA ASP A 43 14.84 -10.33 9.19
C ASP A 43 14.45 -11.58 10.01
N ARG A 44 15.34 -12.57 10.05
CA ARG A 44 15.16 -13.80 10.85
C ARG A 44 15.12 -13.57 12.35
N SER A 45 15.64 -12.44 12.84
CA SER A 45 15.56 -12.04 14.25
C SER A 45 14.25 -11.33 14.59
N GLY A 46 13.38 -11.10 13.59
CA GLY A 46 12.11 -10.39 13.76
C GLY A 46 12.23 -8.88 13.79
N LYS A 47 13.46 -8.33 13.63
CA LYS A 47 13.72 -6.90 13.57
C LYS A 47 13.44 -6.35 12.17
N PHE A 48 13.01 -5.09 12.10
CA PHE A 48 12.82 -4.42 10.83
C PHE A 48 14.17 -4.22 10.14
N LEU A 49 14.19 -4.42 8.81
CA LEU A 49 15.39 -4.14 8.02
C LEU A 49 15.76 -2.66 8.04
N ALA A 50 14.77 -1.76 8.16
CA ALA A 50 15.01 -0.32 8.28
C ALA A 50 15.74 0.07 9.58
N ASP A 51 15.54 -0.70 10.66
CA ASP A 51 16.14 -0.43 11.98
C ASP A 51 17.60 -0.91 12.08
N GLN A 52 18.12 -1.61 11.06
CA GLN A 52 19.48 -2.14 11.09
C GLN A 52 20.58 -1.07 10.94
N GLY A 53 20.21 0.22 10.97
CA GLY A 53 21.13 1.31 11.28
C GLY A 53 22.38 1.33 10.42
N LEU A 54 22.21 1.53 9.11
CA LEU A 54 23.36 1.88 8.28
C LEU A 54 23.80 3.30 8.66
N LYS A 55 24.91 3.39 9.39
CA LYS A 55 25.71 4.61 9.41
C LYS A 55 26.42 4.69 8.07
N ASP A 56 26.32 5.83 7.38
CA ASP A 56 27.14 6.06 6.19
C ASP A 56 28.64 6.09 6.56
N ALA A 57 29.51 6.20 5.55
CA ALA A 57 30.96 6.28 5.75
C ALA A 57 31.41 7.50 6.59
N PHE A 58 30.49 8.41 6.91
CA PHE A 58 30.71 9.62 7.70
C PHE A 58 30.04 9.56 9.08
N GLY A 59 29.42 8.43 9.45
CA GLY A 59 28.82 8.21 10.76
C GLY A 59 27.40 8.75 10.92
N HIS A 60 26.77 9.29 9.87
CA HIS A 60 25.38 9.75 9.92
C HIS A 60 24.41 8.57 9.78
N ALA A 61 23.33 8.58 10.56
CA ALA A 61 22.24 7.64 10.36
C ALA A 61 21.65 7.85 8.96
N GLN A 62 21.62 6.80 8.13
CA GLN A 62 20.97 6.87 6.82
C GLN A 62 19.47 7.12 7.01
N LEU A 63 19.05 8.35 6.71
CA LEU A 63 17.66 8.70 6.48
C LEU A 63 17.22 8.02 5.16
N GLY A 64 16.08 7.32 5.16
CA GLY A 64 15.52 6.72 3.94
C GLY A 64 14.92 5.32 4.07
N GLY A 65 14.89 4.75 5.27
CA GLY A 65 14.17 3.49 5.55
C GLY A 65 14.80 2.27 4.89
N VAL A 66 13.98 1.31 4.47
CA VAL A 66 14.43 0.00 3.98
C VAL A 66 15.04 0.04 2.56
N ALA A 67 14.71 1.03 1.74
CA ALA A 67 15.17 1.08 0.34
C ALA A 67 16.70 1.24 0.20
N PRO A 68 17.37 2.18 0.90
CA PRO A 68 18.84 2.27 0.93
C PRO A 68 19.52 0.99 1.42
N VAL A 69 18.94 0.30 2.40
CA VAL A 69 19.47 -0.96 2.94
C VAL A 69 19.55 -2.03 1.85
N ILE A 70 18.45 -2.22 1.11
CA ILE A 70 18.38 -3.19 0.02
C ILE A 70 19.28 -2.78 -1.15
N ALA A 71 19.33 -1.50 -1.50
CA ALA A 71 20.16 -0.99 -2.59
C ALA A 71 21.66 -1.19 -2.30
N ASN A 72 22.12 -0.81 -1.11
CA ASN A 72 23.50 -1.03 -0.66
C ASN A 72 23.84 -2.53 -0.64
N LEU A 73 22.93 -3.37 -0.13
CA LEU A 73 23.12 -4.82 -0.12
C LEU A 73 23.34 -5.39 -1.52
N VAL A 74 22.56 -4.94 -2.52
CA VAL A 74 22.72 -5.36 -3.92
C VAL A 74 24.06 -4.91 -4.49
N ARG A 75 24.48 -3.66 -4.26
CA ARG A 75 25.79 -3.16 -4.71
C ARG A 75 26.93 -3.95 -4.07
N ASP A 76 26.93 -4.07 -2.75
CA ASP A 76 28.06 -4.63 -2.00
C ASP A 76 28.25 -6.14 -2.25
N LYS A 77 27.16 -6.86 -2.57
CA LYS A 77 27.22 -8.31 -2.79
C LYS A 77 27.18 -8.74 -4.26
N LEU A 78 26.67 -7.91 -5.18
CA LEU A 78 26.54 -8.25 -6.59
C LEU A 78 27.27 -7.29 -7.53
N GLY A 79 27.73 -6.14 -7.05
CA GLY A 79 28.44 -5.14 -7.85
C GLY A 79 27.54 -4.39 -8.84
N TYR A 80 26.22 -4.54 -8.76
CA TYR A 80 25.30 -3.89 -9.69
C TYR A 80 25.07 -2.41 -9.34
N LYS A 81 25.10 -1.56 -10.36
CA LYS A 81 24.65 -0.17 -10.26
C LYS A 81 23.15 -0.14 -9.95
N TYR A 82 22.74 0.70 -9.02
CA TYR A 82 21.35 0.82 -8.60
C TYR A 82 20.82 2.25 -8.69
N HIS A 83 19.50 2.36 -8.67
CA HIS A 83 18.76 3.56 -8.32
C HIS A 83 17.64 3.16 -7.37
N TRP A 84 17.31 4.01 -6.40
CA TRP A 84 16.22 3.77 -5.46
C TRP A 84 15.41 5.04 -5.26
N ALA A 85 14.13 4.87 -4.96
CA ALA A 85 13.21 5.95 -4.62
C ALA A 85 12.27 5.46 -3.51
N VAL A 86 11.82 6.39 -2.68
CA VAL A 86 10.82 6.15 -1.63
C VAL A 86 9.60 7.00 -1.98
N ALA A 87 8.45 6.36 -2.18
CA ALA A 87 7.23 7.08 -2.57
C ALA A 87 6.62 7.87 -1.41
N ASP A 88 6.73 7.38 -0.17
CA ASP A 88 6.24 8.02 1.05
C ASP A 88 4.79 8.55 0.88
N TYR A 89 4.53 9.84 1.12
CA TYR A 89 3.21 10.42 1.01
C TYR A 89 2.61 10.38 -0.39
N LEU A 90 3.45 10.34 -1.44
CA LEU A 90 2.98 10.35 -2.82
C LEU A 90 2.05 9.16 -3.10
N GLN A 91 2.38 7.97 -2.60
CA GLN A 91 1.59 6.76 -2.88
C GLN A 91 0.18 6.78 -2.27
N ARG A 92 -0.07 7.64 -1.26
CA ARG A 92 -1.37 7.77 -0.58
C ARG A 92 -2.10 9.09 -0.87
N ALA A 93 -1.42 10.04 -1.51
CA ALA A 93 -1.96 11.34 -1.90
C ALA A 93 -2.07 11.50 -3.43
N ALA A 94 -1.81 10.44 -4.20
CA ALA A 94 -1.83 10.43 -5.66
C ALA A 94 -3.25 10.50 -6.28
N ARG A 95 -4.07 11.48 -5.88
CA ARG A 95 -5.42 11.67 -6.46
C ARG A 95 -5.39 11.93 -7.96
N HIS A 96 -4.31 12.51 -8.48
CA HIS A 96 -4.09 12.72 -9.92
C HIS A 96 -4.08 11.44 -10.78
N ILE A 97 -3.94 10.25 -10.19
CA ILE A 97 -3.97 8.96 -10.89
C ILE A 97 -4.73 7.90 -10.06
N ALA A 98 -5.77 8.32 -9.35
CA ALA A 98 -6.56 7.42 -8.51
C ALA A 98 -7.32 6.40 -9.36
N SER A 99 -7.50 5.19 -8.80
CA SER A 99 -8.40 4.22 -9.40
C SER A 99 -9.84 4.72 -9.32
N LYS A 100 -10.53 4.73 -10.46
CA LYS A 100 -11.96 5.03 -10.54
C LYS A 100 -12.77 4.08 -9.66
N THR A 101 -12.43 2.79 -9.65
CA THR A 101 -13.11 1.79 -8.83
C THR A 101 -13.03 2.11 -7.34
N ASP A 102 -11.86 2.55 -6.86
CA ASP A 102 -11.65 2.96 -5.46
C ASP A 102 -12.42 4.25 -5.13
N VAL A 103 -12.39 5.25 -6.02
CA VAL A 103 -13.14 6.51 -5.87
C VAL A 103 -14.65 6.24 -5.76
N GLU A 104 -15.22 5.42 -6.65
CA GLU A 104 -16.64 5.05 -6.63
C GLU A 104 -17.02 4.31 -5.34
N GLN A 105 -16.19 3.35 -4.92
CA GLN A 105 -16.41 2.59 -3.68
C GLN A 105 -16.33 3.50 -2.45
N ALA A 106 -15.32 4.36 -2.35
CA ALA A 106 -15.15 5.29 -1.25
C ALA A 106 -16.36 6.24 -1.11
N TYR A 107 -16.84 6.80 -2.23
CA TYR A 107 -18.04 7.65 -2.23
C TYR A 107 -19.29 6.87 -1.79
N ALA A 108 -19.48 5.65 -2.32
CA ALA A 108 -20.60 4.79 -1.97
C ALA A 108 -20.61 4.41 -0.48
N MET A 109 -19.44 4.19 0.14
CA MET A 109 -19.35 3.90 1.58
C MET A 109 -19.81 5.09 2.43
N GLY A 110 -19.41 6.32 2.07
CA GLY A 110 -19.85 7.53 2.77
C GLY A 110 -21.36 7.75 2.66
N ARG A 111 -21.91 7.58 1.45
CA ARG A 111 -23.36 7.66 1.20
C ARG A 111 -24.13 6.59 2.00
N ALA A 112 -23.69 5.34 1.93
CA ALA A 112 -24.33 4.23 2.61
C ALA A 112 -24.32 4.38 4.13
N ALA A 113 -23.25 4.92 4.72
CA ALA A 113 -23.20 5.19 6.15
C ALA A 113 -24.35 6.10 6.62
N VAL A 114 -24.64 7.15 5.85
CA VAL A 114 -25.77 8.07 6.14
C VAL A 114 -27.12 7.36 5.94
N GLU A 115 -27.29 6.63 4.84
CA GLU A 115 -28.53 5.88 4.57
C GLU A 115 -28.82 4.84 5.66
N LEU A 116 -27.79 4.12 6.14
CA LEU A 116 -27.91 3.17 7.25
C LEU A 116 -28.33 3.86 8.56
N ALA A 117 -27.71 5.00 8.88
CA ALA A 117 -28.07 5.76 10.08
C ALA A 117 -29.51 6.29 10.02
N LEU A 118 -29.95 6.80 8.86
CA LEU A 118 -31.33 7.25 8.64
C LEU A 118 -32.35 6.10 8.71
N ALA A 119 -31.95 4.89 8.32
CA ALA A 119 -32.74 3.67 8.49
C ALA A 119 -32.74 3.13 9.94
N GLY A 120 -32.19 3.88 10.90
CA GLY A 120 -32.16 3.52 12.32
C GLY A 120 -31.10 2.47 12.69
N LYS A 121 -30.18 2.14 11.77
CA LYS A 121 -29.08 1.22 12.06
C LYS A 121 -28.04 1.91 12.93
N ASN A 122 -27.55 1.18 13.93
CA ASN A 122 -26.50 1.65 14.83
C ASN A 122 -25.38 0.59 14.93
N SER A 123 -24.15 1.04 15.17
CA SER A 123 -22.98 0.19 15.41
C SER A 123 -22.72 -0.80 14.26
N VAL A 124 -22.89 -0.31 13.04
CA VAL A 124 -22.61 -1.01 11.78
C VAL A 124 -21.61 -0.23 10.94
N MET A 125 -20.89 -0.94 10.08
CA MET A 125 -19.98 -0.40 9.08
C MET A 125 -20.47 -0.84 7.70
N PRO A 126 -20.65 0.08 6.73
CA PRO A 126 -20.89 -0.31 5.35
C PRO A 126 -19.66 -1.07 4.80
N THR A 127 -19.90 -2.05 3.94
CA THR A 127 -18.85 -2.92 3.40
C THR A 127 -18.96 -3.03 1.89
N ILE A 128 -17.83 -3.31 1.24
CA ILE A 128 -17.78 -3.63 -0.19
C ILE A 128 -17.84 -5.16 -0.33
N VAL A 129 -18.94 -5.66 -0.87
CA VAL A 129 -19.14 -7.08 -1.12
C VAL A 129 -18.92 -7.37 -2.60
N ARG A 130 -17.82 -8.06 -2.91
CA ARG A 130 -17.56 -8.56 -4.27
C ARG A 130 -18.60 -9.64 -4.62
N THR A 131 -19.32 -9.45 -5.71
CA THR A 131 -20.37 -10.36 -6.21
C THR A 131 -20.00 -11.04 -7.53
N GLY A 132 -18.95 -10.57 -8.22
CA GLY A 132 -18.44 -11.17 -9.44
C GLY A 132 -16.99 -10.78 -9.72
N ASN A 133 -16.25 -11.65 -10.43
CA ASN A 133 -14.86 -11.39 -10.85
C ASN A 133 -14.75 -11.04 -12.34
N ALA A 134 -15.55 -11.68 -13.21
CA ALA A 134 -15.53 -11.49 -14.66
C ALA A 134 -16.98 -11.55 -15.21
N PRO A 135 -17.68 -10.41 -15.33
CA PRO A 135 -17.23 -9.05 -15.01
C PRO A 135 -17.06 -8.82 -13.50
N TYR A 136 -16.17 -7.90 -13.14
CA TYR A 136 -16.03 -7.47 -11.75
C TYR A 136 -17.30 -6.74 -11.32
N ARG A 137 -17.93 -7.21 -10.24
CA ARG A 137 -19.14 -6.61 -9.67
C ARG A 137 -19.00 -6.57 -8.16
N TRP A 138 -19.54 -5.50 -7.58
CA TRP A 138 -19.59 -5.30 -6.15
C TRP A 138 -20.92 -4.64 -5.76
N LYS A 139 -21.28 -4.75 -4.49
CA LYS A 139 -22.42 -4.05 -3.89
C LYS A 139 -22.07 -3.58 -2.48
N VAL A 140 -22.85 -2.65 -1.96
CA VAL A 140 -22.81 -2.27 -0.56
C VAL A 140 -23.44 -3.39 0.28
N GLY A 141 -22.74 -3.80 1.33
CA GLY A 141 -23.29 -4.62 2.43
C GLY A 141 -23.12 -3.90 3.76
N GLU A 142 -23.44 -4.58 4.87
CA GLU A 142 -23.25 -4.07 6.22
C GLU A 142 -22.59 -5.14 7.11
N ALA A 143 -21.77 -4.70 8.07
CA ALA A 143 -21.20 -5.54 9.11
C ALA A 143 -21.36 -4.88 10.48
N ARG A 144 -21.68 -5.67 11.51
CA ARG A 144 -21.70 -5.18 12.90
C ARG A 144 -20.28 -4.86 13.35
N LEU A 145 -20.05 -3.70 13.98
CA LEU A 145 -18.73 -3.29 14.46
C LEU A 145 -18.09 -4.30 15.43
N ALA A 146 -18.90 -4.96 16.26
CA ALA A 146 -18.43 -6.02 17.15
C ALA A 146 -17.79 -7.23 16.44
N ARG A 147 -18.07 -7.42 15.14
CA ARG A 147 -17.45 -8.46 14.31
C ARG A 147 -16.19 -7.99 13.56
N VAL A 148 -15.93 -6.69 13.59
CA VAL A 148 -14.82 -6.04 12.87
C VAL A 148 -13.71 -5.63 13.84
N ALA A 149 -14.08 -5.19 15.04
CA ALA A 149 -13.14 -4.77 16.06
C ALA A 149 -12.12 -5.89 16.35
N ASN A 150 -10.83 -5.52 16.39
CA ASN A 150 -9.69 -6.41 16.66
C ASN A 150 -9.50 -7.57 15.67
N VAL A 151 -10.12 -7.53 14.50
CA VAL A 151 -9.91 -8.51 13.43
C VAL A 151 -9.28 -7.84 12.23
N GLU A 152 -8.15 -8.37 11.78
CA GLU A 152 -7.41 -7.84 10.63
C GLU A 152 -7.57 -8.73 9.40
N LYS A 153 -7.57 -8.10 8.22
CA LYS A 153 -7.54 -8.81 6.94
C LYS A 153 -6.09 -9.09 6.54
N MET A 154 -5.57 -10.22 6.99
CA MET A 154 -4.22 -10.68 6.61
C MET A 154 -4.14 -10.97 5.10
N MET A 155 -2.99 -10.70 4.48
CA MET A 155 -2.72 -11.14 3.12
C MET A 155 -2.74 -12.68 3.05
N PRO A 156 -3.58 -13.29 2.21
CA PRO A 156 -3.62 -14.75 2.12
C PRO A 156 -2.28 -15.33 1.67
N LYS A 157 -1.79 -16.39 2.32
CA LYS A 157 -0.55 -17.08 1.90
C LYS A 157 -0.56 -17.48 0.41
N GLY A 158 -1.72 -17.90 -0.09
CA GLY A 158 -1.92 -18.25 -1.50
C GLY A 158 -1.85 -17.08 -2.49
N PHE A 159 -1.70 -15.84 -2.02
CA PHE A 159 -1.45 -14.67 -2.86
C PHE A 159 0.04 -14.46 -3.15
N ILE A 160 0.92 -15.05 -2.36
CA ILE A 160 2.37 -14.94 -2.50
C ILE A 160 2.88 -16.17 -3.26
N SER A 161 3.80 -15.96 -4.20
CA SER A 161 4.45 -17.04 -4.96
C SER A 161 5.21 -17.99 -4.02
N ARG A 162 5.45 -19.23 -4.47
CA ARG A 162 6.13 -20.25 -3.64
C ARG A 162 7.54 -19.84 -3.21
N ASP A 163 8.22 -19.07 -4.04
CA ASP A 163 9.55 -18.53 -3.74
C ASP A 163 9.51 -17.29 -2.83
N GLY A 164 8.33 -16.77 -2.49
CA GLY A 164 8.15 -15.65 -1.56
C GLY A 164 8.44 -14.26 -2.14
N PHE A 165 8.70 -14.14 -3.45
CA PHE A 165 9.20 -12.90 -4.07
C PHE A 165 8.28 -12.32 -5.16
N GLY A 166 7.06 -12.83 -5.29
CA GLY A 166 6.10 -12.39 -6.29
C GLY A 166 4.66 -12.68 -5.86
N ILE A 167 3.73 -12.31 -6.74
CA ILE A 167 2.30 -12.56 -6.53
C ILE A 167 1.80 -13.74 -7.37
N THR A 168 0.81 -14.46 -6.88
CA THR A 168 0.15 -15.53 -7.64
C THR A 168 -0.93 -14.99 -8.58
N LYS A 169 -1.42 -15.84 -9.48
CA LYS A 169 -2.61 -15.55 -10.30
C LYS A 169 -3.83 -15.16 -9.45
N LYS A 170 -4.05 -15.85 -8.32
CA LYS A 170 -5.15 -15.55 -7.38
C LYS A 170 -5.04 -14.13 -6.82
N CYS A 171 -3.84 -13.69 -6.47
CA CYS A 171 -3.59 -12.33 -6.02
C CYS A 171 -3.91 -11.31 -7.13
N ARG A 172 -3.44 -11.58 -8.36
CA ARG A 172 -3.71 -10.71 -9.52
C ARG A 172 -5.21 -10.62 -9.81
N GLU A 173 -5.94 -11.72 -9.77
CA GLU A 173 -7.41 -11.75 -9.93
C GLU A 173 -8.14 -10.96 -8.82
N TYR A 174 -7.57 -10.94 -7.61
CA TYR A 174 -8.09 -10.14 -6.52
C TYR A 174 -7.80 -8.65 -6.69
N LEU A 175 -6.55 -8.25 -6.94
CA LEU A 175 -6.12 -6.84 -6.95
C LEU A 175 -6.43 -6.10 -8.24
N ALA A 176 -6.29 -6.74 -9.41
CA ALA A 176 -6.40 -6.04 -10.70
C ALA A 176 -7.73 -5.31 -10.92
N PRO A 177 -8.90 -5.85 -10.50
CA PRO A 177 -10.15 -5.09 -10.62
C PRO A 177 -10.22 -3.86 -9.71
N LEU A 178 -9.51 -3.85 -8.58
CA LEU A 178 -9.53 -2.75 -7.61
C LEU A 178 -8.77 -1.51 -8.11
N MET A 179 -7.86 -1.70 -9.08
CA MET A 179 -7.06 -0.63 -9.69
C MET A 179 -7.64 -0.17 -11.02
N ARG A 180 -8.79 -0.71 -11.45
CA ARG A 180 -9.30 -0.51 -12.80
C ARG A 180 -9.96 0.86 -12.97
N GLY A 181 -9.66 1.48 -14.11
CA GLY A 181 -10.24 2.73 -14.56
C GLY A 181 -9.57 3.93 -13.90
N GLU A 182 -9.57 5.04 -14.62
CA GLU A 182 -8.93 6.28 -14.24
C GLU A 182 -10.02 7.31 -13.93
N ASP A 183 -9.86 8.02 -12.82
CA ASP A 183 -10.71 9.15 -12.46
C ASP A 183 -9.77 10.35 -12.29
N TYR A 184 -9.60 11.15 -13.33
CA TYR A 184 -8.71 12.32 -13.28
C TYR A 184 -9.44 13.51 -12.65
N PRO A 185 -8.80 14.27 -11.74
CA PRO A 185 -9.37 15.53 -11.28
C PRO A 185 -9.42 16.55 -12.44
N PRO A 186 -10.28 17.58 -12.37
CA PRO A 186 -10.20 18.70 -13.30
C PRO A 186 -8.87 19.44 -13.13
N TYR A 187 -8.34 20.00 -14.23
CA TYR A 187 -7.09 20.76 -14.23
C TYR A 187 -7.35 22.26 -14.47
N GLY A 188 -6.54 23.09 -13.84
CA GLY A 188 -6.53 24.54 -14.04
C GLY A 188 -5.79 24.96 -15.31
N LYS A 189 -5.84 26.27 -15.62
CA LYS A 189 -5.08 26.86 -16.74
C LYS A 189 -3.56 26.83 -16.50
N ASP A 190 -3.14 26.64 -15.26
CA ASP A 190 -1.76 26.48 -14.80
C ASP A 190 -1.23 25.05 -14.96
N GLY A 191 -2.04 24.11 -15.46
CA GLY A 191 -1.66 22.72 -15.67
C GLY A 191 -1.64 21.87 -14.39
N LEU A 192 -2.16 22.39 -13.26
CA LEU A 192 -2.23 21.66 -11.99
C LEU A 192 -3.65 21.13 -11.71
N PRO A 193 -3.79 20.02 -10.96
CA PRO A 193 -5.09 19.57 -10.48
C PRO A 193 -5.79 20.63 -9.64
N LYS A 194 -7.04 20.94 -9.98
CA LYS A 194 -7.86 21.92 -9.25
C LYS A 194 -8.50 21.26 -8.02
N TYR A 195 -7.71 21.11 -6.96
CA TYR A 195 -8.19 20.59 -5.67
C TYR A 195 -8.97 21.65 -4.88
N VAL A 196 -9.90 21.19 -4.05
CA VAL A 196 -10.74 22.05 -3.20
C VAL A 196 -10.05 22.32 -1.85
N GLN A 197 -10.11 23.57 -1.40
CA GLN A 197 -9.79 23.94 -0.02
C GLN A 197 -11.08 24.33 0.69
N LEU A 198 -11.41 23.62 1.77
CA LEU A 198 -12.61 23.89 2.57
C LEU A 198 -12.40 25.11 3.47
N LYS A 199 -13.47 25.89 3.68
CA LYS A 199 -13.44 27.03 4.60
C LYS A 199 -13.24 26.63 6.06
N ASN A 200 -13.67 25.42 6.43
CA ASN A 200 -13.58 24.85 7.78
C ASN A 200 -13.96 25.85 8.88
N VAL A 201 -15.09 26.56 8.71
CA VAL A 201 -15.58 27.55 9.68
C VAL A 201 -15.86 26.85 11.00
N ALA A 202 -15.22 27.32 12.08
CA ALA A 202 -15.34 26.71 13.40
C ALA A 202 -16.75 26.92 13.99
N VAL A 203 -17.21 25.92 14.75
CA VAL A 203 -18.45 26.01 15.54
C VAL A 203 -18.18 26.61 16.91
N ARG A 204 -19.16 27.34 17.47
CA ARG A 204 -19.06 27.91 18.81
C ARG A 204 -18.97 26.79 19.86
N LYS A 205 -17.96 26.87 20.73
CA LYS A 205 -17.81 25.94 21.87
C LYS A 205 -19.01 26.04 22.81
N LYS A 206 -19.50 24.89 23.28
CA LYS A 206 -20.57 24.76 24.28
C LYS A 206 -20.11 24.16 25.61
N LEU A 207 -18.92 23.57 25.63
CA LEU A 207 -18.35 22.88 26.79
C LEU A 207 -17.02 23.54 27.17
N ALA A 208 -16.60 23.32 28.41
CA ALA A 208 -15.27 23.72 28.88
C ALA A 208 -14.17 22.96 28.13
N ASP A 209 -12.95 23.47 28.19
CA ASP A 209 -11.80 22.82 27.57
C ASP A 209 -11.50 21.47 28.24
N PHE A 210 -11.33 20.44 27.42
CA PHE A 210 -10.93 19.12 27.88
C PHE A 210 -9.41 19.05 28.02
N LYS A 211 -8.92 18.79 29.24
CA LYS A 211 -7.50 18.52 29.50
C LYS A 211 -7.26 17.01 29.51
N LEU A 212 -6.41 16.53 28.60
CA LEU A 212 -5.89 15.16 28.67
C LEU A 212 -5.08 15.01 29.97
N LYS A 213 -5.34 13.95 30.71
CA LYS A 213 -4.54 13.56 31.88
C LYS A 213 -3.29 12.83 31.43
#